data_AF-A0A9Q8P923-F1
#
_entry.id   AF-A0A9Q8P923-F1
#
_cell.length_a   1.000
_cell.length_b   1.000
_cell.length_c   1.000
_cell.angle_alpha   90.00
_cell.angle_beta   90.00
_cell.angle_gamma   90.00
#
_symmetry.space_group_name_H-M   'P 1'
#
loop_
_entity.id
_entity.type
_entity.pdbx_description
1 polymer ?
#
loop_
_entity_poly.entity_id
_entity_poly.type
_entity_poly.pdbx_seq_one_letter_code
_entity_poly.pdbx_strand_id
1 'polypeptide(L)'
;MFQQQLVFQGAAPQPDSPGLKGRIAKITTKAAEQPKHVFNTIVSALPQELYIGQRLEFEVAINPDIINASSTEELPEVSLDACTITLFCQTNGPHPEHIEVLRQKVNKQRPSGPFSADTGFRKTVDGGTFGHMPSTFNFRNVSQSYKLRLDLQFYAAGSTVAMKKELPVIVYPYRAPREDDSLPSYEEVMGGHSRSASVV
;
A
#
# COMPACT_ATOMS: atom_id res chain seq x y z
N MET A 1 -1.36 -9.98 5.08
CA MET A 1 -2.35 -9.04 5.64
C MET A 1 -1.71 -8.31 6.81
N PHE A 2 -1.90 -7.00 6.93
CA PHE A 2 -1.38 -6.17 8.03
C PHE A 2 -2.52 -5.33 8.61
N GLN A 3 -2.50 -5.07 9.92
CA GLN A 3 -3.49 -4.25 10.61
C GLN A 3 -2.82 -3.28 11.58
N GLN A 4 -3.34 -2.05 11.67
CA GLN A 4 -2.93 -1.04 12.65
C GLN A 4 -4.12 -0.18 13.06
N GLN A 5 -4.13 0.24 14.33
CA GLN A 5 -5.12 1.18 14.85
C GLN A 5 -4.70 2.62 14.54
N LEU A 6 -5.62 3.41 14.00
CA LEU A 6 -5.51 4.85 13.79
C LEU A 6 -6.34 5.56 14.85
N VAL A 7 -5.80 6.66 15.35
CA VAL A 7 -6.43 7.50 16.36
C VAL A 7 -6.48 8.93 15.83
N PHE A 8 -7.68 9.44 15.64
CA PHE A 8 -7.93 10.83 15.27
C PHE A 8 -8.47 11.59 16.48
N GLN A 9 -7.94 12.79 16.71
CA GLN A 9 -8.45 13.72 17.70
C GLN A 9 -9.23 14.80 16.96
N GLY A 10 -10.50 14.97 17.31
CA GLY A 10 -11.33 16.03 16.73
C GLY A 10 -10.84 17.41 17.14
N ALA A 11 -11.21 18.42 16.36
CA ALA A 11 -10.91 19.82 16.70
C ALA A 11 -11.55 20.20 18.03
N ALA A 12 -10.87 21.03 18.83
CA ALA A 12 -11.47 21.62 20.03
C ALA A 12 -12.75 22.36 19.65
N PRO A 13 -13.84 22.26 20.44
CA PRO A 13 -14.98 23.15 20.24
C PRO A 13 -14.47 24.59 20.32
N GLN A 14 -14.69 25.36 19.26
CA GLN A 14 -14.41 26.80 19.31
C GLN A 14 -15.26 27.38 20.44
N PRO A 15 -14.70 28.20 21.34
CA PRO A 15 -15.53 28.95 22.25
C PRO A 15 -16.36 29.91 21.39
N ASP A 16 -17.67 29.65 21.32
CA ASP A 16 -18.64 30.63 20.83
C ASP A 16 -18.39 31.93 21.58
N SER A 17 -17.90 32.95 20.88
CA SER A 17 -17.55 34.24 21.47
C SER A 17 -18.74 34.82 22.24
N PRO A 18 -18.71 34.92 23.59
CA PRO A 18 -19.76 35.57 24.33
C PRO A 18 -19.35 37.02 24.50
N GLY A 19 -19.89 37.88 23.64
CA GLY A 19 -19.95 39.29 23.96
C GLY A 19 -20.92 39.49 25.12
N LEU A 20 -20.45 39.49 26.37
CA LEU A 20 -20.97 40.33 27.46
C LEU A 20 -20.15 40.16 28.76
N LYS A 21 -19.71 41.30 29.28
CA LYS A 21 -18.95 41.49 30.52
C LYS A 21 -19.70 40.94 31.73
N GLY A 22 -19.06 40.08 32.53
CA GLY A 22 -19.61 39.65 33.82
C GLY A 22 -18.65 38.80 34.66
N ARG A 23 -18.28 39.35 35.82
CA ARG A 23 -17.49 38.79 36.94
C ARG A 23 -17.57 37.26 37.20
N ILE A 24 -16.38 36.71 37.49
CA ILE A 24 -16.02 35.59 38.39
C ILE A 24 -16.52 34.18 38.02
N ALA A 25 -15.58 33.33 37.61
CA ALA A 25 -15.27 32.07 38.29
C ALA A 25 -13.94 31.51 37.77
N LYS A 26 -12.96 31.28 38.66
CA LYS A 26 -11.83 30.38 38.39
C LYS A 26 -12.40 28.95 38.39
N ILE A 27 -13.08 28.58 37.32
CA ILE A 27 -13.37 27.19 37.03
C ILE A 27 -12.11 26.68 36.38
N THR A 28 -11.36 25.85 37.09
CA THR A 28 -10.39 24.95 36.46
C THR A 28 -11.22 23.96 35.64
N THR A 29 -11.69 24.40 34.48
CA THR A 29 -12.27 23.50 33.48
C THR A 29 -11.15 22.53 33.14
N LYS A 30 -11.29 21.26 33.53
CA LYS A 30 -10.61 20.18 32.81
C LYS A 30 -10.88 20.49 31.34
N ALA A 31 -9.82 20.73 30.56
CA ALA A 31 -9.97 20.94 29.13
C ALA A 31 -10.89 19.83 28.63
N ALA A 32 -12.00 20.20 27.98
CA ALA A 32 -12.91 19.22 27.42
C ALA A 32 -12.07 18.29 26.55
N GLU A 33 -11.99 17.02 26.95
CA GLU A 33 -11.19 16.03 26.26
C GLU A 33 -11.78 15.92 24.85
N GLN A 34 -10.97 16.22 23.83
CA GLN A 34 -11.44 16.23 22.45
C GLN A 34 -11.98 14.85 22.07
N PRO A 35 -13.05 14.78 21.26
CA PRO A 35 -13.58 13.51 20.83
C PRO A 35 -12.50 12.73 20.08
N LYS A 36 -12.28 11.50 20.53
CA LYS A 36 -11.28 10.59 19.98
C LYS A 36 -12.00 9.56 19.12
N HIS A 37 -11.68 9.52 17.84
CA HIS A 37 -12.20 8.52 16.92
C HIS A 37 -11.13 7.48 16.61
N VAL A 38 -11.49 6.22 16.75
CA VAL A 38 -10.57 5.09 16.63
C VAL A 38 -11.00 4.22 15.46
N PHE A 39 -10.06 3.96 14.55
CA PHE A 39 -10.30 3.13 13.37
C PHE A 39 -9.23 2.04 13.26
N ASN A 40 -9.64 0.84 12.90
CA ASN A 40 -8.74 -0.22 12.49
C ASN A 40 -8.49 -0.11 10.99
N THR A 41 -7.23 0.08 10.61
CA THR A 41 -6.79 0.07 9.22
C THR A 41 -6.20 -1.29 8.88
N ILE A 42 -6.59 -1.84 7.75
CA ILE A 42 -6.12 -3.12 7.23
C ILE A 42 -5.52 -2.88 5.84
N VAL A 43 -4.35 -3.45 5.60
CA VAL A 43 -3.74 -3.50 4.27
C VAL A 43 -3.64 -4.96 3.81
N SER A 44 -4.30 -5.28 2.71
CA SER A 44 -4.41 -6.63 2.12
C SER A 44 -3.84 -6.66 0.70
N ALA A 45 -3.63 -7.87 0.17
CA ALA A 45 -3.10 -8.11 -1.18
C ALA A 45 -1.69 -7.53 -1.46
N LEU A 46 -0.89 -7.23 -0.42
CA LEU A 46 0.50 -6.86 -0.63
C LEU A 46 1.33 -8.04 -1.13
N PRO A 47 2.05 -7.91 -2.26
CA PRO A 47 2.87 -8.99 -2.79
C PRO A 47 4.10 -9.20 -1.92
N GLN A 48 4.41 -10.47 -1.63
CA GLN A 48 5.72 -10.90 -1.12
C GLN A 48 6.69 -11.19 -2.27
N GLU A 49 6.14 -11.45 -3.46
CA GLU A 49 6.85 -11.75 -4.69
C GLU A 49 6.43 -10.75 -5.77
N LEU A 50 7.41 -10.15 -6.44
CA LEU A 50 7.20 -9.18 -7.50
C LEU A 50 7.93 -9.66 -8.75
N TYR A 51 7.24 -9.69 -9.88
CA TYR A 51 7.89 -9.86 -11.18
C TYR A 51 8.19 -8.49 -11.78
N ILE A 52 9.35 -8.33 -12.41
CA ILE A 52 9.64 -7.13 -13.21
C ILE A 52 8.52 -6.97 -14.25
N GLY A 53 7.99 -5.76 -14.40
CA GLY A 53 6.89 -5.46 -15.31
C GLY A 53 5.49 -5.77 -14.75
N GLN A 54 5.38 -6.37 -13.55
CA GLN A 54 4.09 -6.58 -12.90
C GLN A 54 3.53 -5.29 -12.31
N ARG A 55 2.22 -5.09 -12.45
CA ARG A 55 1.49 -4.01 -11.76
C ARG A 55 1.33 -4.35 -10.28
N LEU A 56 1.73 -3.43 -9.42
CA LEU A 56 1.49 -3.48 -7.99
C LEU A 56 0.11 -2.90 -7.68
N GLU A 57 -0.75 -3.71 -7.09
CA GLU A 57 -2.07 -3.31 -6.63
C GLU A 57 -2.31 -3.92 -5.24
N PHE A 58 -2.92 -3.16 -4.34
CA PHE A 58 -3.26 -3.63 -3.01
C PHE A 58 -4.50 -2.90 -2.48
N GLU A 59 -5.10 -3.44 -1.43
CA GLU A 59 -6.30 -2.86 -0.83
C GLU A 59 -5.99 -2.27 0.53
N VAL A 60 -6.60 -1.12 0.80
CA VAL A 60 -6.66 -0.48 2.12
C VAL A 60 -8.10 -0.49 2.57
N ALA A 61 -8.35 -1.02 3.77
CA ALA A 61 -9.67 -1.00 4.40
C ALA A 61 -9.59 -0.25 5.73
N ILE A 62 -10.68 0.42 6.09
CA ILE A 62 -10.85 0.99 7.42
C ILE A 62 -12.10 0.42 8.07
N ASN A 63 -12.05 0.16 9.37
CA ASN A 63 -13.19 -0.27 10.15
C ASN A 63 -13.25 0.58 11.42
N PRO A 64 -14.37 1.27 11.71
CA PRO A 64 -14.52 1.98 12.97
C PRO A 64 -14.44 0.98 14.13
N ASP A 65 -13.72 1.35 15.18
CA ASP A 65 -13.67 0.58 16.42
C ASP A 65 -14.86 0.97 17.30
N ILE A 66 -16.01 0.35 17.03
CA ILE A 66 -17.31 0.67 17.64
C ILE A 66 -17.30 0.45 19.16
N ILE A 67 -16.37 -0.38 19.67
CA ILE A 67 -16.27 -0.69 21.11
C ILE A 67 -15.61 0.47 21.88
N ASN A 68 -14.69 1.19 21.24
CA ASN A 68 -13.92 2.29 21.85
C ASN A 68 -14.38 3.69 21.40
N ALA A 69 -15.37 3.77 20.50
CA ALA A 69 -15.95 5.04 20.09
C ALA A 69 -16.84 5.61 21.21
N SER A 70 -16.46 6.78 21.74
CA SER A 70 -17.28 7.52 22.70
C SER A 70 -18.65 7.80 22.06
N SER A 71 -19.67 7.16 22.61
CA SER A 71 -20.99 6.97 22.02
C SER A 71 -21.83 8.24 22.05
N THR A 72 -21.67 9.15 21.08
CA THR A 72 -22.68 10.20 20.79
C THR A 72 -22.45 11.00 19.51
N GLU A 73 -21.25 11.01 18.93
CA GLU A 73 -20.96 11.78 17.71
C GLU A 73 -20.96 10.89 16.45
N GLU A 74 -21.43 11.46 15.33
CA GLU A 74 -21.32 10.85 14.02
C GLU A 74 -19.86 10.50 13.72
N LEU A 75 -19.62 9.32 13.12
CA LEU A 75 -18.28 8.91 12.75
C LEU A 75 -17.74 9.88 11.68
N PRO A 76 -16.54 10.45 11.86
CA PRO A 76 -15.99 11.36 10.87
C PRO A 76 -15.70 10.61 9.57
N GLU A 77 -15.89 11.30 8.46
CA GLU A 77 -15.39 10.83 7.18
C GLU A 77 -13.86 10.70 7.23
N VAL A 78 -13.38 9.53 6.84
CA VAL A 78 -11.95 9.24 6.74
C VAL A 78 -11.59 9.19 5.26
N SER A 79 -10.48 9.84 4.88
CA SER A 79 -9.88 9.74 3.55
C SER A 79 -8.45 9.21 3.63
N LEU A 80 -7.97 8.59 2.54
CA LEU A 80 -6.56 8.25 2.35
C LEU A 80 -5.91 9.36 1.53
N ASP A 81 -5.43 10.43 2.13
CA ASP A 81 -4.97 11.62 1.39
C ASP A 81 -3.71 11.40 0.54
N ALA A 82 -2.80 10.53 0.99
CA ALA A 82 -1.61 10.20 0.23
C ALA A 82 -1.20 8.75 0.44
N CYS A 83 -0.66 8.15 -0.62
CA CYS A 83 0.03 6.87 -0.55
C CYS A 83 1.37 6.99 -1.27
N THR A 84 2.46 6.79 -0.53
CA THR A 84 3.80 6.68 -1.10
C THR A 84 4.25 5.23 -1.07
N ILE A 85 4.68 4.74 -2.22
CA ILE A 85 5.20 3.39 -2.38
C ILE A 85 6.66 3.51 -2.79
N THR A 86 7.54 2.94 -2.00
CA THR A 86 8.99 3.01 -2.23
C THR A 86 9.57 1.61 -2.24
N LEU A 87 10.35 1.27 -3.27
CA LEU A 87 11.11 0.03 -3.30
C LEU A 87 12.59 0.34 -3.05
N PHE A 88 13.11 -0.22 -1.96
CA PHE A 88 14.52 -0.15 -1.60
C PHE A 88 15.24 -1.40 -2.10
N CYS A 89 16.37 -1.20 -2.75
CA CYS A 89 17.31 -2.25 -3.07
C CYS A 89 18.55 -2.11 -2.19
N GLN A 90 19.03 -3.24 -1.70
CA GLN A 90 20.26 -3.32 -0.93
C GLN A 90 21.15 -4.39 -1.55
N THR A 91 22.33 -3.97 -2.00
CA THR A 91 23.38 -4.85 -2.51
C THR A 91 24.45 -5.01 -1.44
N ASN A 92 24.58 -6.20 -0.87
CA ASN A 92 25.64 -6.50 0.09
C ASN A 92 26.78 -7.23 -0.63
N GLY A 93 28.03 -6.83 -0.37
CA GLY A 93 29.20 -7.39 -1.02
C GLY A 93 30.51 -7.01 -0.29
N PRO A 94 31.67 -7.43 -0.81
CA PRO A 94 33.00 -7.02 -0.30
C PRO A 94 33.21 -5.51 -0.33
N HIS A 95 32.54 -4.85 -1.27
CA HIS A 95 32.38 -3.41 -1.35
C HIS A 95 30.87 -3.15 -1.27
N PRO A 96 30.30 -3.03 -0.05
CA PRO A 96 28.87 -2.83 0.10
C PRO A 96 28.50 -1.49 -0.54
N GLU A 97 27.67 -1.54 -1.58
CA GLU A 97 27.04 -0.35 -2.13
C GLU A 97 25.79 0.00 -1.33
N HIS A 98 25.53 1.30 -1.26
CA HIS A 98 24.53 1.92 -0.40
C HIS A 98 23.11 1.40 -0.71
N ILE A 99 22.18 1.57 0.23
CA ILE A 99 20.75 1.34 -0.04
C ILE A 99 20.33 2.30 -1.16
N GLU A 100 19.93 1.74 -2.30
CA GLU A 100 19.43 2.50 -3.45
C GLU A 100 17.91 2.56 -3.42
N VAL A 101 17.37 3.76 -3.54
CA VAL A 101 15.93 3.97 -3.78
C VAL A 101 15.70 3.79 -5.27
N LEU A 102 15.24 2.60 -5.67
CA LEU A 102 15.04 2.31 -7.09
C LEU A 102 13.81 3.00 -7.67
N ARG A 103 12.77 3.18 -6.85
CA ARG A 103 11.58 3.91 -7.27
C ARG A 103 10.75 4.37 -6.09
N GLN A 104 10.30 5.61 -6.18
CA GLN A 104 9.29 6.19 -5.30
C GLN A 104 8.11 6.63 -6.16
N LYS A 105 6.93 6.04 -5.97
CA LYS A 105 5.68 6.53 -6.55
C LYS A 105 4.88 7.17 -5.43
N VAL A 106 4.56 8.45 -5.59
CA VAL A 106 3.62 9.14 -4.70
C VAL A 106 2.29 9.24 -5.42
N ASN A 107 1.30 8.50 -4.96
CA ASN A 107 -0.06 8.69 -5.39
C ASN A 107 -0.65 9.83 -4.54
N LYS A 108 -0.49 11.07 -5.04
CA LYS A 108 -1.03 12.30 -4.43
C LYS A 108 -2.44 12.64 -4.90
N GLN A 109 -3.00 11.88 -5.84
CA GLN A 109 -4.42 12.05 -6.15
C GLN A 109 -5.20 11.54 -4.95
N ARG A 110 -5.90 12.44 -4.26
CA ARG A 110 -6.93 12.09 -3.27
C ARG A 110 -7.73 10.92 -3.86
N PRO A 111 -7.57 9.69 -3.34
CA PRO A 111 -8.27 8.52 -3.85
C PRO A 111 -9.75 8.76 -3.65
N SER A 112 -10.49 9.02 -4.72
CA SER A 112 -11.95 8.89 -4.83
C SER A 112 -12.85 9.43 -3.69
N GLY A 113 -12.39 10.40 -2.88
CA GLY A 113 -13.17 10.95 -1.75
C GLY A 113 -12.93 10.24 -0.42
N PRO A 114 -13.87 10.20 0.53
CA PRO A 114 -13.75 9.43 1.77
C PRO A 114 -13.94 7.92 1.54
N PHE A 115 -13.67 7.10 2.55
CA PHE A 115 -14.10 5.68 2.56
C PHE A 115 -15.61 5.62 2.78
N SER A 116 -16.32 4.79 2.02
CA SER A 116 -17.79 4.72 2.05
C SER A 116 -18.30 3.31 2.32
N ALA A 117 -19.52 3.21 2.85
CA ALA A 117 -20.21 1.94 3.04
C ALA A 117 -20.45 1.20 1.71
N ASP A 118 -20.69 1.92 0.62
CA ASP A 118 -20.92 1.35 -0.72
C ASP A 118 -19.72 0.55 -1.25
N THR A 119 -18.51 0.90 -0.80
CA THR A 119 -17.26 0.20 -1.13
C THR A 119 -16.83 -0.77 -0.03
N GLY A 120 -17.69 -1.01 0.96
CA GLY A 120 -17.35 -1.80 2.15
C GLY A 120 -16.22 -1.20 2.97
N PHE A 121 -16.06 0.12 2.92
CA PHE A 121 -14.95 0.88 3.50
C PHE A 121 -13.57 0.44 3.00
N ARG A 122 -13.48 0.07 1.71
CA ARG A 122 -12.25 -0.39 1.05
C ARG A 122 -11.87 0.50 -0.12
N LYS A 123 -10.57 0.61 -0.36
CA LYS A 123 -10.00 1.27 -1.53
C LYS A 123 -8.86 0.46 -2.12
N THR A 124 -8.92 0.28 -3.43
CA THR A 124 -7.83 -0.28 -4.21
C THR A 124 -6.81 0.81 -4.51
N VAL A 125 -5.55 0.55 -4.21
CA VAL A 125 -4.41 1.43 -4.46
C VAL A 125 -3.59 0.85 -5.61
N ASP A 126 -3.49 1.61 -6.70
CA ASP A 126 -2.63 1.28 -7.82
C ASP A 126 -1.21 1.85 -7.65
N GLY A 127 -0.28 0.97 -7.30
CA GLY A 127 1.15 1.25 -7.20
C GLY A 127 1.87 1.36 -8.54
N GLY A 128 1.21 1.07 -9.65
CA GLY A 128 1.81 1.04 -10.98
C GLY A 128 2.79 -0.11 -11.16
N THR A 129 3.63 -0.03 -12.20
CA THR A 129 4.48 -1.14 -12.62
C THR A 129 5.95 -0.86 -12.40
N PHE A 130 6.70 -1.78 -11.79
CA PHE A 130 8.15 -1.70 -11.63
C PHE A 130 8.89 -2.31 -12.84
N GLY A 131 9.40 -1.47 -13.77
CA GLY A 131 9.90 -1.95 -15.08
C GLY A 131 11.42 -2.15 -15.20
N HIS A 132 12.24 -1.43 -14.43
CA HIS A 132 13.70 -1.47 -14.57
C HIS A 132 14.37 -1.65 -13.22
N MET A 133 14.59 -2.90 -12.83
CA MET A 133 15.36 -3.27 -11.64
C MET A 133 15.94 -4.68 -11.79
N PRO A 134 17.08 -4.98 -11.17
CA PRO A 134 17.61 -6.33 -11.15
C PRO A 134 16.77 -7.28 -10.28
N SER A 135 16.97 -8.60 -10.41
CA SER A 135 16.25 -9.59 -9.60
C SER A 135 16.92 -9.78 -8.24
N THR A 136 16.18 -10.28 -7.25
CA THR A 136 16.74 -10.77 -5.99
C THR A 136 17.68 -11.93 -6.28
N PHE A 137 18.91 -11.88 -5.76
CA PHE A 137 19.85 -12.98 -5.86
C PHE A 137 20.77 -13.06 -4.66
N ASN A 138 21.35 -14.23 -4.45
CA ASN A 138 22.42 -14.45 -3.50
C ASN A 138 23.45 -15.39 -4.14
N PHE A 139 24.67 -14.90 -4.33
CA PHE A 139 25.74 -15.65 -4.97
C PHE A 139 27.09 -15.34 -4.31
N ARG A 140 27.72 -16.37 -3.73
CA ARG A 140 28.99 -16.27 -3.00
C ARG A 140 28.90 -15.22 -1.87
N ASN A 141 29.66 -14.15 -1.98
CA ASN A 141 29.75 -13.05 -1.03
C ASN A 141 28.98 -11.81 -1.49
N VAL A 142 28.19 -11.90 -2.57
CA VAL A 142 27.35 -10.81 -3.08
C VAL A 142 25.88 -11.22 -3.02
N SER A 143 25.03 -10.35 -2.49
CA SER A 143 23.58 -10.55 -2.46
C SER A 143 22.85 -9.26 -2.78
N GLN A 144 21.68 -9.40 -3.38
CA GLN A 144 20.78 -8.29 -3.65
C GLN A 144 19.40 -8.60 -3.11
N SER A 145 18.88 -7.67 -2.30
CA SER A 145 17.64 -7.85 -1.53
C SER A 145 16.79 -6.60 -1.61
N TYR A 146 15.48 -6.78 -1.44
CA TYR A 146 14.50 -5.71 -1.63
C TYR A 146 13.59 -5.56 -0.42
N LYS A 147 13.23 -4.31 -0.13
CA LYS A 147 12.18 -3.95 0.83
C LYS A 147 11.18 -3.01 0.19
N LEU A 148 9.91 -3.38 0.24
CA LEU A 148 8.81 -2.50 -0.16
C LEU A 148 8.35 -1.71 1.07
N ARG A 149 8.35 -0.39 0.96
CA ARG A 149 7.81 0.54 1.95
C ARG A 149 6.53 1.18 1.43
N LEU A 150 5.55 1.24 2.30
CA LEU A 150 4.29 1.95 2.12
C LEU A 150 4.20 3.02 3.20
N ASP A 151 4.03 4.27 2.79
CA ASP A 151 3.70 5.37 3.68
C ASP A 151 2.30 5.87 3.30
N LEU A 152 1.32 5.57 4.16
CA LEU A 152 -0.09 5.93 3.99
C LEU A 152 -0.41 7.11 4.90
N GLN A 153 -1.10 8.12 4.37
CA GLN A 153 -1.53 9.28 5.11
C GLN A 153 -3.04 9.36 5.10
N PHE A 154 -3.65 9.31 6.28
CA PHE A 154 -5.09 9.36 6.45
C PHE A 154 -5.51 10.70 7.03
N TYR A 155 -6.66 11.21 6.61
CA TYR A 155 -7.24 12.43 7.16
C TYR A 155 -8.65 12.16 7.66
N ALA A 156 -8.94 12.61 8.88
CA ALA A 156 -10.27 12.57 9.47
C ALA A 156 -10.39 13.62 10.59
N ALA A 157 -11.57 14.19 10.77
CA ALA A 157 -11.88 15.14 11.84
C ALA A 157 -10.89 16.33 11.97
N GLY A 158 -10.33 16.81 10.86
CA GLY A 158 -9.36 17.92 10.88
C GLY A 158 -7.92 17.51 11.21
N SER A 159 -7.66 16.21 11.42
CA SER A 159 -6.36 15.69 11.80
C SER A 159 -5.83 14.71 10.75
N THR A 160 -4.49 14.65 10.64
CA THR A 160 -3.80 13.73 9.74
C THR A 160 -3.01 12.71 10.53
N VAL A 161 -3.18 11.43 10.21
CA VAL A 161 -2.45 10.32 10.83
C VAL A 161 -1.69 9.56 9.75
N ALA A 162 -0.40 9.33 9.98
CA ALA A 162 0.45 8.57 9.09
C ALA A 162 0.60 7.12 9.57
N MET A 163 0.62 6.20 8.62
CA MET A 163 0.92 4.79 8.83
C MET A 163 2.05 4.39 7.90
N LYS A 164 3.08 3.76 8.46
CA LYS A 164 4.25 3.29 7.72
C LYS A 164 4.39 1.79 7.84
N LYS A 165 4.62 1.10 6.72
CA LYS A 165 4.89 -0.33 6.69
C LYS A 165 6.07 -0.64 5.78
N GLU A 166 6.96 -1.51 6.25
CA GLU A 166 8.01 -2.11 5.44
C GLU A 166 7.83 -3.63 5.43
N LEU A 167 8.07 -4.25 4.26
CA LEU A 167 8.07 -5.69 4.09
C LEU A 167 9.21 -6.10 3.14
N PRO A 168 9.90 -7.23 3.42
CA PRO A 168 10.80 -7.82 2.45
C PRO A 168 10.00 -8.32 1.24
N VAL A 169 10.57 -8.19 0.05
CA VAL A 169 10.00 -8.72 -1.19
C VAL A 169 11.06 -9.44 -2.01
N ILE A 170 10.66 -10.50 -2.70
CA ILE A 170 11.50 -11.20 -3.67
C ILE A 170 11.16 -10.67 -5.05
N VAL A 171 12.15 -10.16 -5.77
CA VAL A 171 12.00 -9.67 -7.14
C VAL A 171 12.48 -10.74 -8.10
N TYR A 172 11.57 -11.26 -8.92
CA TYR A 172 11.85 -12.22 -9.98
C TYR A 172 12.08 -11.52 -11.31
N PRO A 173 12.81 -12.16 -12.24
CA PRO A 173 12.96 -11.66 -13.60
C PRO A 173 11.60 -11.50 -14.30
N TYR A 174 11.59 -10.76 -15.41
CA TYR A 174 10.38 -10.58 -16.22
C TYR A 174 9.76 -11.94 -16.57
N ARG A 175 8.47 -12.10 -16.25
CA ARG A 175 7.70 -13.24 -16.71
C ARG A 175 7.15 -12.89 -18.08
N ALA A 176 7.74 -13.45 -19.14
CA ALA A 176 7.12 -13.40 -20.45
C ALA A 176 5.67 -13.93 -20.33
N PRO A 177 4.67 -13.28 -20.94
CA PRO A 177 3.38 -13.91 -21.15
C PRO A 177 3.67 -15.27 -21.77
N ARG A 178 3.12 -16.35 -21.21
CA ARG A 178 3.17 -17.64 -21.90
C ARG A 178 2.40 -17.46 -23.20
N GLU A 179 3.11 -17.25 -24.30
CA GLU A 179 2.59 -17.53 -25.62
C GLU A 179 2.39 -19.05 -25.64
N ASP A 180 1.14 -19.45 -25.38
CA ASP A 180 0.58 -20.74 -25.71
C ASP A 180 1.17 -21.97 -24.97
N ASP A 181 0.31 -22.69 -24.24
CA ASP A 181 0.62 -24.04 -23.68
C ASP A 181 0.66 -25.10 -24.82
N SER A 182 1.13 -24.73 -26.01
CA SER A 182 1.38 -25.63 -27.13
C SER A 182 2.87 -25.99 -27.16
N LEU A 183 3.27 -26.81 -26.19
CA LEU A 183 4.46 -27.64 -26.39
C LEU A 183 4.23 -28.44 -27.68
N PRO A 184 5.16 -28.45 -28.65
CA PRO A 184 5.02 -29.31 -29.81
C PRO A 184 4.91 -30.75 -29.31
N SER A 185 3.80 -31.42 -29.67
CA SER A 185 3.65 -32.83 -29.34
C SER A 185 4.79 -33.59 -30.03
N TYR A 186 5.31 -34.60 -29.35
CA TYR A 186 6.46 -35.40 -29.81
C TYR A 186 6.20 -36.17 -31.13
N GLU A 187 5.00 -36.06 -31.71
CA GLU A 187 4.60 -36.73 -32.95
C GLU A 187 5.02 -35.97 -34.22
N GLU A 188 5.26 -34.66 -34.18
CA GLU A 188 5.67 -33.90 -35.38
C GLU A 188 7.15 -34.08 -35.76
N VAL A 189 7.99 -34.60 -34.86
CA VAL A 189 9.44 -34.77 -35.11
C VAL A 189 9.74 -36.03 -35.95
N MET A 190 8.79 -36.95 -36.11
CA MET A 190 9.02 -38.24 -36.80
C MET A 190 8.29 -38.37 -38.15
N GLY A 191 7.49 -37.38 -38.58
CA GLY A 191 6.66 -37.47 -39.79
C GLY A 191 7.33 -36.99 -41.10
N GLY A 192 8.62 -36.66 -41.08
CA GLY A 192 9.25 -35.87 -42.14
C GLY A 192 10.19 -36.61 -43.10
N HIS A 193 9.92 -37.84 -43.54
CA HIS A 193 10.67 -38.44 -44.65
C HIS A 193 9.79 -39.37 -45.51
N SER A 194 9.07 -38.80 -46.47
CA SER A 194 8.65 -39.54 -47.67
C SER A 194 9.21 -38.82 -48.89
N ARG A 195 10.35 -39.33 -49.37
CA ARG A 195 10.94 -38.93 -50.65
C ARG A 195 10.02 -39.38 -51.78
N SER A 196 9.57 -38.43 -52.58
CA SER A 196 9.03 -38.69 -53.90
C SER A 196 10.13 -39.36 -54.75
N ALA A 197 9.87 -40.58 -55.21
CA ALA A 197 10.62 -41.21 -56.29
C ALA A 197 9.71 -41.28 -57.51
N SER A 198 9.92 -40.35 -58.44
CA SER A 198 9.46 -40.45 -59.82
C SER A 198 10.45 -41.34 -60.58
N VAL A 199 9.97 -42.39 -61.22
CA VAL A 199 10.67 -43.07 -62.32
C VAL A 199 9.64 -43.42 -63.40
N VAL A 200 10.06 -43.13 -64.63
CA VAL A 200 9.44 -43.32 -65.95
C VAL A 200 9.06 -44.78 -66.19
#